data_AF-A0A1T0ARD4-F1
#
_entry.id   AF-A0A1T0ARD4-F1
#
_cell.length_a   1.000
_cell.length_b   1.000
_cell.length_c   1.000
_cell.angle_alpha   90.00
_cell.angle_beta   90.00
_cell.angle_gamma   90.00
#
_symmetry.space_group_name_H-M   'P 1'
#
loop_
_entity.id
_entity.type
_entity.pdbx_description
1 polymer ?
#
loop_
_entity_poly.entity_id
_entity_poly.type
_entity_poly.pdbx_seq_one_letter_code
_entity_poly.pdbx_strand_id
1 'polypeptide(L)'
;MKKYLLSTLTTLLFAQTAFAEVDPALLAKAKLEYAGAQYQVAEQYCLDGNYKEGLYWLEQLTKQGNVPIVTEYEYFGEKKTYEVTSYAGSWATGELAKAYYSGTCLGSKQLFTPNYVKAIEWFERDGNKFRIAEIYWRGGYGVKQDGRKAISIYMDLSGFNKGGQRWYMGHNDARYRMAQVYYFGLFGYSQNDQLAYEFVSSAWNDVGNFFVSANSVDAGILKAHMDFEKRGQGKKWEGLELMEKICEKYKKKKACDWVEDMKADRPLRKAPL
;
A
#
# COMPACT_ATOMS: atom_id res chain seq x y z
N MET A 1 -61.81 22.00 -6.12
CA MET A 1 -61.72 21.28 -7.40
C MET A 1 -60.44 21.70 -8.12
N LYS A 2 -59.67 20.71 -8.64
CA LYS A 2 -58.55 20.78 -9.60
C LYS A 2 -57.23 21.41 -9.09
N LYS A 3 -56.21 20.60 -8.77
CA LYS A 3 -55.28 19.84 -9.64
C LYS A 3 -54.31 20.75 -10.42
N TYR A 4 -53.08 20.90 -9.92
CA TYR A 4 -51.89 21.03 -10.75
C TYR A 4 -50.76 20.18 -10.14
N LEU A 5 -50.76 18.91 -10.52
CA LEU A 5 -49.62 17.99 -10.42
C LEU A 5 -48.67 18.38 -11.55
N LEU A 6 -47.65 19.16 -11.25
CA LEU A 6 -46.55 19.43 -12.16
C LEU A 6 -45.61 18.21 -12.13
N SER A 7 -45.82 17.33 -13.10
CA SER A 7 -44.99 16.17 -13.40
C SER A 7 -43.64 16.66 -13.94
N THR A 8 -42.61 16.73 -13.10
CA THR A 8 -41.22 16.72 -13.55
C THR A 8 -40.83 15.29 -13.88
N LEU A 9 -41.06 14.94 -15.14
CA LEU A 9 -40.58 13.74 -15.79
C LEU A 9 -39.07 13.88 -15.94
N THR A 10 -38.31 13.45 -14.94
CA THR A 10 -36.85 13.34 -15.02
C THR A 10 -36.53 12.15 -15.90
N THR A 11 -36.35 12.39 -17.19
CA THR A 11 -35.80 11.43 -18.14
C THR A 11 -34.39 11.08 -17.67
N LEU A 12 -34.24 10.00 -16.90
CA LEU A 12 -32.97 9.33 -16.74
C LEU A 12 -32.56 8.85 -18.15
N LEU A 13 -31.73 9.64 -18.83
CA LEU A 13 -30.88 9.09 -19.88
C LEU A 13 -30.02 8.02 -19.20
N PHE A 14 -30.46 6.78 -19.30
CA PHE A 14 -29.55 5.65 -19.23
C PHE A 14 -28.61 5.82 -20.41
N ALA A 15 -27.49 6.52 -20.18
CA ALA A 15 -26.31 6.33 -20.97
C ALA A 15 -25.96 4.85 -20.83
N GLN A 16 -26.48 4.04 -21.76
CA GLN A 16 -25.98 2.70 -22.00
C GLN A 16 -24.55 2.91 -22.49
N THR A 17 -23.63 3.01 -21.54
CA THR A 17 -22.22 2.81 -21.83
C THR A 17 -22.16 1.40 -22.35
N ALA A 18 -22.08 1.25 -23.68
CA ALA A 18 -21.79 -0.02 -24.30
C ALA A 18 -20.45 -0.46 -23.70
N PHE A 19 -20.50 -1.43 -22.79
CA PHE A 19 -19.30 -2.06 -22.28
C PHE A 19 -18.62 -2.72 -23.48
N ALA A 20 -17.33 -2.47 -23.66
CA ALA A 20 -16.58 -3.20 -24.66
C ALA A 20 -16.73 -4.69 -24.32
N GLU A 21 -17.20 -5.48 -25.30
CA GLU A 21 -17.30 -6.92 -25.10
C GLU A 21 -15.88 -7.49 -25.12
N VAL A 22 -15.52 -8.26 -24.09
CA VAL A 22 -14.26 -9.01 -24.05
C VAL A 22 -14.17 -9.87 -25.31
N ASP A 23 -13.01 -9.87 -25.97
CA ASP A 23 -12.79 -10.68 -27.18
C ASP A 23 -13.22 -12.14 -26.93
N PRO A 24 -14.23 -12.66 -27.67
CA PRO A 24 -14.73 -14.01 -27.45
C PRO A 24 -13.66 -15.10 -27.60
N ALA A 25 -12.68 -14.90 -28.48
CA ALA A 25 -11.58 -15.85 -28.66
C ALA A 25 -10.64 -15.84 -27.45
N LEU A 26 -10.37 -14.66 -26.89
CA LEU A 26 -9.60 -14.50 -25.66
C LEU A 26 -10.32 -15.13 -24.47
N LEU A 27 -11.63 -14.90 -24.33
CA LEU A 27 -12.46 -15.49 -23.30
C LEU A 27 -12.50 -17.03 -23.40
N ALA A 28 -12.57 -17.57 -24.62
CA ALA A 28 -12.50 -19.02 -24.84
C ALA A 28 -11.16 -19.60 -24.37
N LYS A 29 -10.04 -18.92 -24.65
CA LYS A 29 -8.73 -19.31 -24.11
C LYS A 29 -8.70 -19.21 -22.58
N ALA A 30 -9.21 -18.15 -21.98
CA ALA A 30 -9.24 -17.99 -20.52
C ALA A 30 -10.01 -19.13 -19.82
N LYS A 31 -11.11 -19.60 -20.44
CA LYS A 31 -11.91 -20.75 -19.98
C LYS A 31 -11.18 -22.08 -20.09
N LEU A 32 -10.20 -22.21 -20.99
CA LEU A 32 -9.29 -23.35 -21.11
C LEU A 32 -8.07 -23.20 -20.19
N GLU A 33 -8.17 -22.37 -19.15
CA GLU A 33 -7.14 -22.17 -18.12
C GLU A 33 -5.80 -21.62 -18.64
N TYR A 34 -5.78 -20.98 -19.80
CA TYR A 34 -4.57 -20.28 -20.26
C TYR A 34 -4.32 -19.03 -19.38
N ALA A 35 -3.30 -19.09 -18.53
CA ALA A 35 -2.96 -18.05 -17.54
C ALA A 35 -2.89 -16.63 -18.12
N GLY A 36 -2.20 -16.44 -19.25
CA GLY A 36 -2.11 -15.15 -19.93
C GLY A 36 -3.47 -14.64 -20.43
N ALA A 37 -4.32 -15.54 -20.93
CA ALA A 37 -5.67 -15.16 -21.34
C ALA A 37 -6.54 -14.77 -20.13
N GLN A 38 -6.45 -15.48 -19.02
CA GLN A 38 -7.17 -15.12 -17.80
C GLN A 38 -6.77 -13.73 -17.27
N TYR A 39 -5.47 -13.41 -17.29
CA TYR A 39 -4.99 -12.08 -16.95
C TYR A 39 -5.54 -11.00 -17.89
N GLN A 40 -5.43 -11.19 -19.21
CA GLN A 40 -5.91 -10.22 -20.20
C GLN A 40 -7.42 -10.00 -20.11
N VAL A 41 -8.20 -11.06 -19.89
CA VAL A 41 -9.65 -10.94 -19.63
C VAL A 41 -9.92 -10.16 -18.35
N ALA A 42 -9.16 -10.42 -17.27
CA ALA A 42 -9.29 -9.67 -16.03
C ALA A 42 -9.02 -8.17 -16.23
N GLU A 43 -7.96 -7.84 -16.97
CA GLU A 43 -7.57 -6.47 -17.30
C GLU A 43 -8.65 -5.74 -18.09
N GLN A 44 -9.19 -6.36 -19.15
CA GLN A 44 -10.30 -5.79 -19.93
C GLN A 44 -11.51 -5.47 -19.03
N TYR A 45 -11.96 -6.44 -18.24
CA TYR A 45 -13.08 -6.21 -17.31
C TYR A 45 -12.78 -5.12 -16.27
N CYS A 46 -11.55 -5.03 -15.75
CA CYS A 46 -11.15 -3.95 -14.85
C CYS A 46 -11.22 -2.57 -15.54
N LEU A 47 -10.74 -2.46 -16.78
CA LEU A 47 -10.74 -1.22 -17.57
C LEU A 47 -12.17 -0.77 -17.91
N ASP A 48 -13.05 -1.71 -18.20
CA ASP A 48 -14.47 -1.46 -18.48
C ASP A 48 -15.28 -1.13 -17.21
N GLY A 49 -14.65 -1.17 -16.03
CA GLY A 49 -15.31 -0.92 -14.75
C GLY A 49 -16.12 -2.12 -14.23
N ASN A 50 -16.13 -3.24 -14.94
CA ASN A 50 -16.71 -4.50 -14.48
C ASN A 50 -15.76 -5.24 -13.53
N TYR A 51 -15.44 -4.59 -12.41
CA TYR A 51 -14.43 -5.08 -11.47
C TYR A 51 -14.76 -6.46 -10.89
N LYS A 52 -16.04 -6.85 -10.80
CA LYS A 52 -16.41 -8.17 -10.25
C LYS A 52 -15.91 -9.31 -11.14
N GLU A 53 -16.12 -9.19 -12.44
CA GLU A 53 -15.60 -10.15 -13.41
C GLU A 53 -14.07 -10.08 -13.46
N GLY A 54 -13.48 -8.88 -13.39
CA GLY A 54 -12.03 -8.72 -13.32
C GLY A 54 -11.41 -9.48 -12.14
N LEU A 55 -11.95 -9.31 -10.93
CA LEU A 55 -11.49 -10.02 -9.74
C LEU A 55 -11.77 -11.52 -9.81
N TYR A 56 -12.88 -11.96 -10.42
CA TYR A 56 -13.16 -13.37 -10.63
C TYR A 56 -12.06 -14.04 -11.47
N TRP A 57 -11.65 -13.41 -12.58
CA TRP A 57 -10.61 -13.97 -13.44
C TRP A 57 -9.23 -13.97 -12.79
N LEU A 58 -8.90 -12.96 -11.99
CA LEU A 58 -7.70 -13.00 -11.14
C LEU A 58 -7.76 -14.13 -10.12
N GLU A 59 -8.92 -14.37 -9.51
CA GLU A 59 -9.10 -15.48 -8.57
C GLU A 59 -8.91 -16.84 -9.26
N GLN A 60 -9.40 -17.02 -10.49
CA GLN A 60 -9.10 -18.23 -11.25
C GLN A 60 -7.60 -18.38 -11.51
N LEU A 61 -6.91 -17.28 -11.86
CA LEU A 61 -5.47 -17.29 -12.08
C LEU A 61 -4.68 -17.72 -10.84
N THR A 62 -5.12 -17.33 -9.64
CA THR A 62 -4.46 -17.77 -8.38
C THR A 62 -4.53 -19.27 -8.14
N LYS A 63 -5.57 -19.95 -8.64
CA LYS A 63 -5.76 -21.39 -8.44
C LYS A 63 -4.78 -22.24 -9.25
N GLN A 64 -4.20 -21.67 -10.31
CA GLN A 64 -3.22 -22.35 -11.15
C GLN A 64 -1.82 -22.40 -10.51
N GLY A 65 -1.59 -21.63 -9.44
CA GLY A 65 -0.29 -21.54 -8.79
C GLY A 65 0.76 -20.88 -9.69
N ASN A 66 1.98 -21.41 -9.65
CA ASN A 66 3.16 -20.80 -10.25
C ASN A 66 3.32 -21.19 -11.73
N VAL A 67 2.35 -20.79 -12.56
CA VAL A 67 2.42 -20.93 -14.02
C VAL A 67 3.03 -19.68 -14.66
N PRO A 68 3.86 -19.83 -15.71
CA PRO A 68 4.41 -18.69 -16.43
C PRO A 68 3.31 -17.98 -17.23
N ILE A 69 3.38 -16.64 -17.30
CA ILE A 69 2.50 -15.84 -18.15
C ILE A 69 3.23 -15.59 -19.48
N VAL A 70 2.85 -16.31 -20.52
CA VAL A 70 3.26 -15.97 -21.88
C VAL A 70 2.36 -14.85 -22.37
N THR A 71 2.94 -13.68 -22.62
CA THR A 71 2.20 -12.56 -23.21
C THR A 71 2.81 -12.21 -24.57
N GLU A 72 1.96 -12.15 -25.58
CA GLU A 72 2.33 -11.66 -26.91
C GLU A 72 2.06 -10.15 -26.95
N TYR A 73 3.09 -9.37 -27.27
CA TYR A 73 2.96 -7.94 -27.49
C TYR A 73 3.33 -7.63 -28.94
N GLU A 74 2.55 -6.75 -29.57
CA GLU A 74 2.91 -6.19 -30.86
C GLU A 74 3.73 -4.91 -30.64
N TYR A 75 5.00 -4.94 -31.03
CA TYR A 75 5.91 -3.81 -30.90
C TYR A 75 6.39 -3.41 -32.29
N PHE A 76 5.97 -2.24 -32.76
CA PHE A 76 6.21 -1.74 -34.13
C PHE A 76 5.71 -2.65 -35.26
N GLY A 77 4.54 -3.30 -35.09
CA GLY A 77 3.97 -4.18 -36.12
C GLY A 77 4.57 -5.59 -36.15
N GLU A 78 5.58 -5.86 -35.32
CA GLU A 78 6.10 -7.21 -35.11
C GLU A 78 5.47 -7.83 -33.86
N LYS A 79 4.84 -9.00 -34.02
CA LYS A 79 4.42 -9.81 -32.87
C LYS A 79 5.65 -10.40 -32.21
N LYS A 80 5.94 -9.98 -30.98
CA LYS A 80 6.99 -10.55 -30.14
C LYS A 80 6.34 -11.29 -28.98
N THR A 81 6.68 -12.58 -28.85
CA THR A 81 6.29 -13.38 -27.70
C THR A 81 7.35 -13.19 -26.63
N TYR A 82 6.97 -12.58 -25.51
CA TYR A 82 7.81 -12.55 -24.32
C TYR A 82 7.26 -13.60 -23.35
N GLU A 83 8.07 -14.61 -23.07
CA GLU A 83 7.83 -15.44 -21.90
C GLU A 83 8.27 -14.64 -20.69
N VAL A 84 7.31 -13.95 -20.07
CA VAL A 84 7.55 -13.36 -18.77
C VAL A 84 7.42 -14.53 -17.80
N THR A 85 8.55 -15.01 -17.28
CA THR A 85 8.60 -15.94 -16.16
C THR A 85 8.22 -15.23 -14.86
N SER A 86 7.05 -14.57 -14.86
CA SER A 86 6.38 -14.17 -13.63
C SER A 86 5.49 -15.33 -13.18
N TYR A 87 5.53 -15.61 -11.88
CA TYR A 87 4.69 -16.63 -11.27
C TYR A 87 3.27 -16.10 -11.15
N ALA A 88 2.41 -16.43 -12.12
CA ALA A 88 1.09 -15.83 -12.29
C ALA A 88 0.24 -15.88 -11.02
N GLY A 89 0.20 -17.03 -10.35
CA GLY A 89 -0.62 -17.20 -9.15
C GLY A 89 -0.12 -16.39 -7.95
N SER A 90 1.19 -16.34 -7.71
CA SER A 90 1.77 -15.52 -6.62
C SER A 90 1.52 -14.03 -6.88
N TRP A 91 1.78 -13.56 -8.10
CA TRP A 91 1.53 -12.17 -8.47
C TRP A 91 0.03 -11.82 -8.37
N ALA A 92 -0.85 -12.68 -8.90
CA ALA A 92 -2.29 -12.46 -8.88
C ALA A 92 -2.86 -12.47 -7.44
N THR A 93 -2.27 -13.27 -6.54
CA THR A 93 -2.61 -13.27 -5.11
C THR A 93 -2.35 -11.90 -4.49
N GLY A 94 -1.17 -11.32 -4.75
CA GLY A 94 -0.83 -9.97 -4.31
C GLY A 94 -1.73 -8.89 -4.91
N GLU A 95 -2.08 -8.99 -6.21
CA GLU A 95 -2.98 -8.03 -6.86
C GLU A 95 -4.42 -8.12 -6.36
N LEU A 96 -4.96 -9.31 -6.10
CA LEU A 96 -6.25 -9.48 -5.45
C LEU A 96 -6.27 -8.85 -4.05
N ALA A 97 -5.22 -9.08 -3.27
CA ALA A 97 -5.10 -8.51 -1.94
C ALA A 97 -5.11 -6.97 -1.98
N LYS A 98 -4.34 -6.37 -2.90
CA LYS A 98 -4.32 -4.92 -3.14
C LYS A 98 -5.68 -4.41 -3.62
N ALA A 99 -6.30 -5.11 -4.57
CA ALA A 99 -7.61 -4.75 -5.10
C ALA A 99 -8.66 -4.64 -3.99
N TYR A 100 -8.77 -5.65 -3.13
CA TYR A 100 -9.68 -5.61 -1.97
C TYR A 100 -9.26 -4.56 -0.92
N TYR A 101 -7.96 -4.30 -0.75
CA TYR A 101 -7.47 -3.29 0.17
C TYR A 101 -7.78 -1.86 -0.26
N SER A 102 -7.63 -1.52 -1.54
CA SER A 102 -7.87 -0.15 -2.04
C SER A 102 -9.22 0.04 -2.73
N GLY A 103 -9.99 -1.04 -2.95
CA GLY A 103 -11.23 -0.97 -3.72
C GLY A 103 -10.97 -0.70 -5.20
N THR A 104 -9.85 -1.19 -5.74
CA THR A 104 -9.39 -0.96 -7.11
C THR A 104 -9.34 -2.28 -7.90
N CYS A 105 -9.13 -2.21 -9.21
CA CYS A 105 -8.94 -3.39 -10.06
C CYS A 105 -7.68 -3.17 -10.91
N LEU A 106 -6.62 -3.94 -10.67
CA LEU A 106 -5.32 -3.83 -11.37
C LEU A 106 -4.75 -2.40 -11.46
N GLY A 107 -4.75 -1.68 -10.33
CA GLY A 107 -4.15 -0.33 -10.26
C GLY A 107 -5.01 0.81 -10.83
N SER A 108 -6.23 0.54 -11.28
CA SER A 108 -7.21 1.56 -11.63
C SER A 108 -7.59 2.46 -10.44
N LYS A 109 -8.29 3.58 -10.72
CA LYS A 109 -8.95 4.39 -9.67
C LYS A 109 -9.86 3.52 -8.80
N GLN A 110 -10.24 4.00 -7.62
CA GLN A 110 -11.18 3.27 -6.78
C GLN A 110 -12.50 3.00 -7.54
N LEU A 111 -12.81 1.72 -7.74
CA LEU A 111 -14.00 1.23 -8.46
C LEU A 111 -15.07 0.70 -7.49
N PHE A 112 -14.68 0.29 -6.28
CA PHE A 112 -15.60 -0.22 -5.27
C PHE A 112 -15.15 0.15 -3.84
N THR A 113 -16.02 -0.11 -2.87
CA THR A 113 -15.68 0.08 -1.46
C THR A 113 -14.67 -0.99 -1.03
N PRO A 114 -13.53 -0.65 -0.41
CA PRO A 114 -12.59 -1.63 0.11
C PRO A 114 -13.26 -2.71 0.96
N ASN A 115 -12.69 -3.92 0.94
CA ASN A 115 -13.13 -5.04 1.75
C ASN A 115 -11.93 -5.59 2.52
N TYR A 116 -11.75 -5.12 3.75
CA TYR A 116 -10.59 -5.46 4.56
C TYR A 116 -10.58 -6.92 5.03
N VAL A 117 -11.75 -7.55 5.18
CA VAL A 117 -11.84 -8.98 5.52
C VAL A 117 -11.25 -9.83 4.39
N LYS A 118 -11.68 -9.60 3.15
CA LYS A 118 -11.10 -10.29 1.98
C LYS A 118 -9.64 -9.91 1.76
N ALA A 119 -9.27 -8.64 1.95
CA ALA A 119 -7.87 -8.23 1.80
C ALA A 119 -6.94 -8.97 2.78
N ILE A 120 -7.35 -9.15 4.04
CA ILE A 120 -6.59 -9.95 5.02
C ILE A 120 -6.42 -11.38 4.52
N GLU A 121 -7.50 -12.04 4.10
CA GLU A 121 -7.47 -13.41 3.59
C GLU A 121 -6.44 -13.57 2.46
N TRP A 122 -6.45 -12.64 1.49
CA TRP A 122 -5.52 -12.68 0.37
C TRP A 122 -4.09 -12.30 0.76
N PHE A 123 -3.89 -11.33 1.66
CA PHE A 123 -2.55 -11.01 2.17
C PHE A 123 -1.95 -12.13 3.03
N GLU A 124 -2.77 -12.95 3.70
CA GLU A 124 -2.29 -14.15 4.42
C GLU A 124 -1.72 -15.16 3.43
N ARG A 125 -2.36 -15.35 2.27
CA ARG A 125 -1.87 -16.21 1.18
C ARG A 125 -0.62 -15.64 0.51
N ASP A 126 -0.55 -14.31 0.34
CA ASP A 126 0.61 -13.58 -0.20
C ASP A 126 1.80 -13.54 0.78
N GLY A 127 1.58 -13.82 2.07
CA GLY A 127 2.58 -13.66 3.12
C GLY A 127 2.85 -12.21 3.53
N ASN A 128 1.99 -11.26 3.17
CA ASN A 128 2.19 -9.82 3.39
C ASN A 128 1.67 -9.36 4.76
N LYS A 129 2.34 -9.81 5.82
CA LYS A 129 1.99 -9.49 7.21
C LYS A 129 1.93 -7.98 7.50
N PHE A 130 2.77 -7.17 6.84
CA PHE A 130 2.78 -5.72 7.07
C PHE A 130 1.42 -5.08 6.68
N ARG A 131 0.85 -5.48 5.53
CA ARG A 131 -0.46 -4.98 5.10
C ARG A 131 -1.59 -5.44 6.01
N ILE A 132 -1.52 -6.66 6.53
CA ILE A 132 -2.45 -7.16 7.55
C ILE A 132 -2.40 -6.28 8.80
N ALA A 133 -1.19 -5.95 9.28
CA ALA A 133 -1.01 -5.06 10.43
C ALA A 133 -1.55 -3.64 10.15
N GLU A 134 -1.36 -3.09 8.95
CA GLU A 134 -1.93 -1.80 8.56
C GLU A 134 -3.47 -1.80 8.60
N ILE A 135 -4.10 -2.91 8.19
CA ILE A 135 -5.55 -3.07 8.27
C ILE A 135 -6.01 -3.03 9.73
N TYR A 136 -5.37 -3.77 10.64
CA TYR A 136 -5.72 -3.74 12.07
C TYR A 136 -5.38 -2.40 12.73
N TRP A 137 -4.32 -1.73 12.30
CA TRP A 137 -3.94 -0.41 12.79
C TRP A 137 -4.98 0.66 12.48
N ARG A 138 -5.56 0.63 11.28
CA ARG A 138 -6.55 1.62 10.83
C ARG A 138 -7.98 1.23 11.20
N GLY A 139 -8.31 -0.06 11.13
CA GLY A 139 -9.71 -0.53 11.13
C GLY A 139 -10.50 -0.04 9.91
N GLY A 140 -11.82 -0.22 9.94
CA GLY A 140 -12.73 0.15 8.87
C GLY A 140 -13.09 -1.01 7.95
N TYR A 141 -14.04 -0.78 7.04
CA TYR A 141 -14.44 -1.73 5.98
C TYR A 141 -14.68 -3.18 6.46
N GLY A 142 -15.38 -3.32 7.60
CA GLY A 142 -15.70 -4.61 8.21
C GLY A 142 -14.67 -5.14 9.21
N VAL A 143 -13.55 -4.44 9.42
CA VAL A 143 -12.53 -4.82 10.42
C VAL A 143 -12.48 -3.78 11.54
N LYS A 144 -12.59 -4.23 12.79
CA LYS A 144 -12.43 -3.35 13.96
C LYS A 144 -10.96 -2.96 14.12
N GLN A 145 -10.69 -1.70 14.45
CA GLN A 145 -9.34 -1.28 14.82
C GLN A 145 -8.83 -2.08 16.03
N ASP A 146 -7.67 -2.72 15.87
CA ASP A 146 -7.00 -3.52 16.88
C ASP A 146 -5.50 -3.22 16.87
N GLY A 147 -5.12 -2.15 17.56
CA GLY A 147 -3.73 -1.73 17.64
C GLY A 147 -2.82 -2.74 18.35
N ARG A 148 -3.35 -3.55 19.29
CA ARG A 148 -2.55 -4.59 19.96
C ARG A 148 -2.15 -5.68 18.96
N LYS A 149 -3.10 -6.11 18.13
CA LYS A 149 -2.82 -7.08 17.07
C LYS A 149 -1.86 -6.51 16.03
N ALA A 150 -2.05 -5.26 15.60
CA ALA A 150 -1.13 -4.59 14.69
C ALA A 150 0.31 -4.50 15.26
N ILE A 151 0.44 -4.08 16.52
CA ILE A 151 1.73 -3.97 17.22
C ILE A 151 2.42 -5.32 17.36
N SER A 152 1.69 -6.39 17.68
CA SER A 152 2.25 -7.74 17.74
C SER A 152 2.87 -8.16 16.41
N ILE A 153 2.17 -7.89 15.29
CA ILE A 153 2.68 -8.18 13.95
C ILE A 153 3.87 -7.28 13.60
N TYR A 154 3.80 -5.97 13.87
CA TYR A 154 4.92 -5.06 13.63
C TYR A 154 6.16 -5.42 14.45
N MET A 155 5.99 -5.86 15.68
CA MET A 155 7.11 -6.32 16.50
C MET A 155 7.77 -7.55 15.89
N ASP A 156 6.99 -8.55 15.45
CA ASP A 156 7.53 -9.74 14.76
C ASP A 156 8.29 -9.36 13.49
N LEU A 157 7.71 -8.48 12.66
CA LEU A 157 8.29 -7.99 11.41
C LEU A 157 9.48 -7.06 11.61
N SER A 158 9.57 -6.32 12.71
CA SER A 158 10.67 -5.38 12.94
C SER A 158 12.01 -6.09 13.06
N GLY A 159 12.00 -7.37 13.46
CA GLY A 159 13.19 -8.17 13.71
C GLY A 159 14.08 -7.59 14.82
N PHE A 160 13.58 -6.68 15.66
CA PHE A 160 14.36 -5.90 16.63
C PHE A 160 15.20 -6.78 17.58
N ASN A 161 14.74 -8.00 17.86
CA ASN A 161 15.46 -8.96 18.72
C ASN A 161 16.15 -10.12 17.97
N LYS A 162 16.07 -10.17 16.63
CA LYS A 162 16.47 -11.36 15.83
C LYS A 162 17.84 -11.24 15.15
N GLY A 163 18.65 -10.24 15.50
CA GLY A 163 20.11 -10.23 15.27
C GLY A 163 20.66 -10.33 13.83
N GLY A 164 19.86 -10.47 12.76
CA GLY A 164 20.50 -10.72 11.45
C GLY A 164 19.68 -10.75 10.16
N GLN A 165 18.35 -10.63 10.15
CA GLN A 165 17.61 -10.64 8.87
C GLN A 165 17.23 -9.23 8.42
N ARG A 166 18.14 -8.59 7.67
CA ARG A 166 17.98 -7.22 7.12
C ARG A 166 17.07 -7.10 5.88
N TRP A 167 16.66 -8.21 5.26
CA TRP A 167 16.25 -8.17 3.84
C TRP A 167 14.82 -8.64 3.52
N TYR A 168 13.86 -8.48 4.43
CA TYR A 168 12.45 -8.71 4.10
C TYR A 168 11.71 -7.38 3.90
N MET A 169 10.90 -7.33 2.85
CA MET A 169 10.00 -6.20 2.59
C MET A 169 9.11 -5.97 3.81
N GLY A 170 9.05 -4.71 4.28
CA GLY A 170 8.22 -4.31 5.42
C GLY A 170 8.93 -4.25 6.77
N HIS A 171 10.19 -4.68 6.90
CA HIS A 171 10.94 -4.54 8.17
C HIS A 171 11.10 -3.07 8.59
N ASN A 172 11.55 -2.20 7.66
CA ASN A 172 11.77 -0.77 7.94
C ASN A 172 10.45 -0.06 8.26
N ASP A 173 9.42 -0.39 7.51
CA ASP A 173 8.08 0.16 7.72
C ASP A 173 7.51 -0.28 9.07
N ALA A 174 7.71 -1.54 9.47
CA ALA A 174 7.31 -2.04 10.78
C ALA A 174 8.09 -1.35 11.92
N ARG A 175 9.41 -1.16 11.77
CA ARG A 175 10.22 -0.40 12.75
C ARG A 175 9.76 1.04 12.85
N TYR A 176 9.45 1.68 11.73
CA TYR A 176 8.87 3.02 11.73
C TYR A 176 7.55 3.05 12.50
N ARG A 177 6.62 2.11 12.25
CA ARG A 177 5.38 1.99 13.02
C ARG A 177 5.64 1.79 14.50
N MET A 178 6.61 0.96 14.88
CA MET A 178 6.99 0.78 16.28
C MET A 178 7.57 2.05 16.90
N ALA A 179 8.38 2.81 16.15
CA ALA A 179 8.85 4.11 16.61
C ALA A 179 7.68 5.06 16.90
N GLN A 180 6.65 5.09 16.04
CA GLN A 180 5.45 5.90 16.29
C GLN A 180 4.71 5.47 17.55
N VAL A 181 4.60 4.16 17.81
CA VAL A 181 3.95 3.62 19.02
C VAL A 181 4.62 4.17 20.27
N TYR A 182 5.94 4.07 20.37
CA TYR A 182 6.67 4.55 21.54
C TYR A 182 6.84 6.06 21.59
N TYR A 183 6.91 6.73 20.45
CA TYR A 183 7.08 8.19 20.40
C TYR A 183 5.82 8.96 20.81
N PHE A 184 4.64 8.43 20.47
CA PHE A 184 3.34 9.04 20.76
C PHE A 184 2.56 8.35 21.89
N GLY A 185 3.02 7.19 22.38
CA GLY A 185 2.30 6.41 23.39
C GLY A 185 0.99 5.81 22.86
N LEU A 186 1.03 5.21 21.66
CA LEU A 186 -0.17 4.72 20.99
C LEU A 186 -0.68 3.39 21.56
N PHE A 187 -1.99 3.18 21.46
CA PHE A 187 -2.64 1.89 21.78
C PHE A 187 -2.37 1.37 23.20
N GLY A 188 -2.21 2.27 24.16
CA GLY A 188 -2.00 1.94 25.56
C GLY A 188 -0.54 1.64 25.93
N TYR A 189 0.40 1.84 25.01
CA TYR A 189 1.82 1.83 25.33
C TYR A 189 2.22 3.19 25.91
N SER A 190 3.06 3.20 26.95
CA SER A 190 3.63 4.44 27.47
C SER A 190 4.64 5.02 26.48
N GLN A 191 4.72 6.35 26.45
CA GLN A 191 5.75 7.03 25.67
C GLN A 191 7.15 6.62 26.16
N ASN A 192 8.04 6.28 25.22
CA ASN A 192 9.43 5.90 25.50
C ASN A 192 10.33 6.41 24.36
N ASP A 193 10.92 7.58 24.56
CA ASP A 193 11.71 8.27 23.54
C ASP A 193 12.98 7.51 23.16
N GLN A 194 13.64 6.87 24.12
CA GLN A 194 14.83 6.07 23.85
C GLN A 194 14.51 4.88 22.94
N LEU A 195 13.46 4.13 23.25
CA LEU A 195 13.05 2.99 22.44
C LEU A 195 12.52 3.43 21.06
N ALA A 196 11.75 4.53 21.01
CA ALA A 196 11.35 5.12 19.74
C ALA A 196 12.56 5.52 18.87
N TYR A 197 13.60 6.08 19.50
CA TYR A 197 14.82 6.51 18.84
C TYR A 197 15.59 5.32 18.24
N GLU A 198 15.67 4.22 18.98
CA GLU A 198 16.28 2.97 18.51
C GLU A 198 15.54 2.43 17.28
N PHE A 199 14.21 2.30 17.36
CA PHE A 199 13.39 1.85 16.24
C PHE A 199 13.52 2.73 15.00
N VAL A 200 13.42 4.06 15.15
CA VAL A 200 13.47 4.97 13.99
C VAL A 200 14.86 5.06 13.38
N SER A 201 15.91 5.01 14.20
CA SER A 201 17.30 4.97 13.71
C SER A 201 17.56 3.69 12.93
N SER A 202 17.09 2.54 13.43
CA SER A 202 17.15 1.28 12.70
C SER A 202 16.29 1.28 11.43
N ALA A 203 15.14 1.95 11.42
CA ALA A 203 14.31 2.08 10.22
C ALA A 203 15.00 2.93 9.14
N TRP A 204 15.65 4.03 9.53
CA TRP A 204 16.36 4.95 8.63
C TRP A 204 17.68 4.37 8.09
N ASN A 205 18.45 3.67 8.92
CA ASN A 205 19.75 3.13 8.49
C ASN A 205 19.61 2.03 7.43
N ASP A 206 18.52 1.27 7.44
CA ASP A 206 18.27 0.23 6.45
C ASP A 206 17.87 0.80 5.06
N VAL A 207 17.49 2.08 4.98
CA VAL A 207 17.11 2.78 3.74
C VAL A 207 18.32 3.03 2.83
N GLY A 208 19.49 3.19 3.44
CA GLY A 208 20.72 3.58 2.74
C GLY A 208 21.22 2.60 1.68
N ASN A 209 20.63 1.40 1.58
CA ASN A 209 21.20 0.34 0.75
C ASN A 209 20.48 0.04 -0.57
N PHE A 210 19.13 0.11 -0.70
CA PHE A 210 18.52 -0.38 -1.95
C PHE A 210 17.20 0.27 -2.42
N PHE A 211 16.28 0.73 -1.55
CA PHE A 211 15.01 1.35 -1.99
C PHE A 211 14.46 2.33 -0.94
N VAL A 212 14.06 3.54 -1.39
CA VAL A 212 13.40 4.54 -0.55
C VAL A 212 11.88 4.36 -0.66
N SER A 213 11.25 3.75 0.35
CA SER A 213 9.78 3.73 0.48
C SER A 213 9.25 5.07 1.03
N ALA A 214 7.96 5.37 0.87
CA ALA A 214 7.38 6.57 1.49
C ALA A 214 7.58 6.59 3.02
N ASN A 215 7.35 5.45 3.67
CA ASN A 215 7.55 5.24 5.10
C ASN A 215 9.02 5.43 5.52
N SER A 216 9.97 5.10 4.65
CA SER A 216 11.39 5.32 4.89
C SER A 216 11.75 6.80 5.00
N VAL A 217 11.13 7.63 4.17
CA VAL A 217 11.29 9.10 4.25
C VAL A 217 10.64 9.62 5.53
N ASP A 218 9.47 9.10 5.88
CA ASP A 218 8.76 9.53 7.10
C ASP A 218 9.49 9.07 8.38
N ALA A 219 10.23 7.95 8.34
CA ALA A 219 11.17 7.55 9.39
C ALA A 219 12.34 8.53 9.51
N GLY A 220 12.91 8.98 8.39
CA GLY A 220 13.93 10.03 8.38
C GLY A 220 13.43 11.34 8.99
N ILE A 221 12.19 11.74 8.69
CA ILE A 221 11.54 12.92 9.27
C ILE A 221 11.38 12.75 10.79
N LEU A 222 10.90 11.59 11.26
CA LEU A 222 10.76 11.32 12.69
C LEU A 222 12.13 11.33 13.39
N LYS A 223 13.15 10.70 12.82
CA LYS A 223 14.51 10.69 13.38
C LYS A 223 15.06 12.11 13.49
N ALA A 224 14.99 12.89 12.41
CA ALA A 224 15.45 14.27 12.39
C ALA A 224 14.75 15.15 13.46
N HIS A 225 13.44 14.96 13.63
CA HIS A 225 12.69 15.61 14.70
C HIS A 225 13.18 15.18 16.09
N MET A 226 13.44 13.90 16.32
CA MET A 226 13.94 13.40 17.61
C MET A 226 15.35 13.91 17.92
N ASP A 227 16.24 13.95 16.92
CA ASP A 227 17.59 14.52 17.02
C ASP A 227 17.55 16.01 17.38
N PHE A 228 16.69 16.78 16.68
CA PHE A 228 16.54 18.22 16.90
C PHE A 228 16.04 18.57 18.30
N GLU A 229 15.00 17.86 18.76
CA GLU A 229 14.38 18.05 20.07
C GLU A 229 15.14 17.36 21.22
N LYS A 230 16.29 16.72 20.94
CA LYS A 230 17.08 15.96 21.91
C LYS A 230 16.28 14.85 22.62
N ARG A 231 15.35 14.22 21.91
CA ARG A 231 14.50 13.10 22.38
C ARG A 231 15.12 11.74 22.01
N GLY A 232 16.41 11.58 22.22
CA GLY A 232 17.19 10.41 21.80
C GLY A 232 18.69 10.65 21.98
N GLN A 233 19.51 9.93 21.20
CA GLN A 233 20.98 10.04 21.31
C GLN A 233 21.62 10.96 20.27
N GLY A 234 20.86 11.47 19.30
CA GLY A 234 21.41 12.34 18.25
C GLY A 234 21.58 13.79 18.68
N LYS A 235 22.28 14.56 17.84
CA LYS A 235 22.54 15.98 18.09
C LYS A 235 21.58 16.87 17.33
N LYS A 236 21.27 18.04 17.91
CA LYS A 236 20.35 19.01 17.31
C LYS A 236 20.70 19.39 15.85
N TRP A 237 21.98 19.63 15.58
CA TRP A 237 22.44 19.99 14.24
C TRP A 237 22.36 18.84 13.23
N GLU A 238 22.56 17.59 13.67
CA GLU A 238 22.38 16.39 12.84
C GLU A 238 20.91 16.25 12.42
N GLY A 239 19.98 16.57 13.32
CA GLY A 239 18.55 16.62 13.03
C GLY A 239 18.16 17.64 11.97
N LEU A 240 18.66 18.88 12.09
CA LEU A 240 18.43 19.93 11.08
C LEU A 240 19.01 19.53 9.71
N GLU A 241 20.26 19.07 9.68
CA GLU A 241 20.92 18.64 8.43
C GLU A 241 20.14 17.51 7.73
N LEU A 242 19.68 16.52 8.50
CA LEU A 242 18.87 15.43 7.96
C LEU A 242 17.52 15.95 7.42
N MET A 243 16.86 16.86 8.12
CA MET A 243 15.59 17.44 7.67
C MET A 243 15.77 18.24 6.37
N GLU A 244 16.84 19.03 6.26
CA GLU A 244 17.19 19.79 5.05
C GLU A 244 17.39 18.85 3.86
N LYS A 245 18.18 17.80 4.03
CA LYS A 245 18.40 16.77 3.00
C LYS A 245 17.09 16.13 2.54
N ILE A 246 16.19 15.81 3.49
CA ILE A 246 14.89 15.22 3.16
C ILE A 246 14.00 16.20 2.40
N CYS A 247 13.92 17.45 2.86
CA CYS A 247 13.18 18.50 2.16
C CYS A 247 13.73 18.71 0.74
N GLU A 248 15.04 18.85 0.59
CA GLU A 248 15.67 19.12 -0.70
C GLU A 248 15.46 17.95 -1.68
N LYS A 249 15.71 16.72 -1.25
CA LYS A 249 15.67 15.54 -2.12
C LYS A 249 14.26 15.06 -2.42
N TYR A 250 13.37 15.03 -1.43
CA TYR A 250 12.05 14.42 -1.57
C TYR A 250 10.89 15.42 -1.65
N LYS A 251 11.17 16.72 -1.45
CA LYS A 251 10.17 17.81 -1.49
C LYS A 251 8.93 17.53 -0.61
N LYS A 252 9.10 16.79 0.48
CA LYS A 252 8.04 16.49 1.43
C LYS A 252 7.66 17.78 2.15
N LYS A 253 6.44 18.28 1.92
CA LYS A 253 5.94 19.53 2.53
C LYS A 253 6.21 19.61 4.03
N LYS A 254 5.92 18.54 4.77
CA LYS A 254 6.15 18.48 6.23
C LYS A 254 7.63 18.69 6.61
N ALA A 255 8.56 18.07 5.87
CA ALA A 255 9.97 18.26 6.12
C ALA A 255 10.40 19.71 5.86
N CYS A 256 9.95 20.28 4.73
CA CYS A 256 10.27 21.66 4.36
C CYS A 256 9.69 22.68 5.35
N ASP A 257 8.44 22.49 5.78
CA ASP A 257 7.83 23.34 6.81
C ASP A 257 8.63 23.29 8.13
N TRP A 258 9.13 22.11 8.50
CA TRP A 258 9.92 21.92 9.72
C TRP A 258 11.35 22.45 9.61
N VAL A 259 11.98 22.48 8.43
CA VAL A 259 13.30 23.12 8.26
C VAL A 259 13.25 24.58 8.69
N GLU A 260 12.22 25.32 8.28
CA GLU A 260 12.06 26.73 8.64
C GLU A 260 11.83 26.91 10.14
N ASP A 261 11.01 26.03 10.75
CA ASP A 261 10.80 26.03 12.19
C ASP A 261 12.10 25.69 12.95
N MET A 262 12.86 24.70 12.49
CA MET A 262 14.15 24.29 13.09
C MET A 262 15.22 25.39 12.99
N LYS A 263 15.34 26.07 11.84
CA LYS A 263 16.28 27.19 11.64
C LYS A 263 15.97 28.37 12.55
N ALA A 264 14.70 28.63 12.79
CA ALA A 264 14.24 29.67 13.70
C ALA A 264 14.22 29.23 15.18
N ASP A 265 14.72 28.03 15.49
CA ASP A 265 14.67 27.40 16.81
C ASP A 265 13.27 27.42 17.47
N ARG A 266 12.24 27.18 16.65
CA ARG A 266 10.85 27.12 17.10
C ARG A 266 10.50 25.70 17.53
N PRO A 267 9.61 25.53 18.52
CA PRO A 267 9.09 24.22 18.88
C PRO A 267 8.47 23.54 17.66
N LEU A 268 8.85 22.30 17.39
CA LEU A 268 8.28 21.56 16.28
C LEU A 268 6.83 21.19 16.59
N ARG A 269 5.95 21.47 15.63
CA ARG A 269 4.52 21.16 15.75
C ARG A 269 4.34 19.65 15.89
N LYS A 270 3.72 19.20 16.98
CA LYS A 270 3.28 17.81 17.18
C LYS A 270 2.19 17.48 16.16
N ALA A 271 2.59 17.09 14.95
CA ALA A 271 1.69 16.56 13.95
C ALA A 271 1.86 15.04 13.92
N PRO A 272 0.77 14.25 14.02
CA PRO A 272 0.86 12.81 13.77
C PRO A 272 1.60 12.60 12.44
N LEU A 273 2.60 11.73 12.49
CA LEU A 273 3.49 11.41 11.37
C LEU A 273 2.84 10.39 10.44
#